data_AF-A0AAI9PDF8-F1
#
_entry.id   AF-A0AAI9PDF8-F1
#
_cell.length_a   1.000
_cell.length_b   1.000
_cell.length_c   1.000
_cell.angle_alpha   90.00
_cell.angle_beta   90.00
_cell.angle_gamma   90.00
#
_symmetry.space_group_name_H-M   'P 1'
#
loop_
_entity.id
_entity.type
_entity.pdbx_description
1 polymer ?
#
loop_
_entity_poly.entity_id
_entity_poly.type
_entity_poly.pdbx_seq_one_letter_code
_entity_poly.pdbx_strand_id
1 'polypeptide(L)'
;MSRIFDVVQAMSGQKNVIAIPRPYLKFFKGEQQMHALAAVLNQLVFWSGCSPRDDGWFYKEHQELGDEVGGLSDDQVGRLVDKITKKLLPGVFDTDNRKVNGTPVKHYRIHEDALIAAIFPPELDSAESRNGNREVTETDPQNRGMETAESRNESREVAESYLYPDQHTDQNLQIKKDSLSQNSGESSDEHPEGDFLSRHPDAVVYNATTRKWGSQKDLDCAGWVFSRVQELHKKLGVAAPKQPNWTDWANEIRLMVDIDRRTHREICELFKQVNMDQFWQKNVLSPRKLREKWDELTLKLASSPEASSHQDHTERDAAYRRFIGSALPTNNPSQIETQVRAEASKAGLKSSKPEFAMSRWNSIWKDVAQRQQGGKAA
;
A
#
# COMPACT_ATOMS: atom_id res chain seq x y z
N MET A 1 -30.32 -13.12 -11.29
CA MET A 1 -29.65 -13.28 -9.99
C MET A 1 -30.41 -12.43 -8.98
N SER A 2 -30.67 -12.96 -7.78
CA SER A 2 -31.62 -12.36 -6.82
C SER A 2 -31.05 -11.08 -6.21
N ARG A 3 -31.85 -10.00 -6.15
CA ARG A 3 -31.53 -8.70 -5.52
C ARG A 3 -30.93 -8.82 -4.11
N ILE A 4 -31.21 -9.92 -3.41
CA ILE A 4 -30.63 -10.20 -2.09
C ILE A 4 -29.16 -10.60 -2.15
N PHE A 5 -28.74 -11.30 -3.20
CA PHE A 5 -27.35 -11.68 -3.41
C PHE A 5 -26.48 -10.47 -3.74
N ASP A 6 -27.00 -9.53 -4.54
CA ASP A 6 -26.29 -8.27 -4.85
C ASP A 6 -26.11 -7.40 -3.60
N VAL A 7 -27.10 -7.37 -2.70
CA VAL A 7 -27.00 -6.69 -1.39
C VAL A 7 -25.98 -7.38 -0.48
N VAL A 8 -26.05 -8.71 -0.35
CA VAL A 8 -25.09 -9.48 0.45
C VAL A 8 -23.67 -9.34 -0.11
N GLN A 9 -23.51 -9.33 -1.43
CA GLN A 9 -22.23 -9.10 -2.10
C GLN A 9 -21.73 -7.67 -1.87
N ALA A 10 -22.61 -6.65 -1.92
CA ALA A 10 -22.23 -5.27 -1.60
C ALA A 10 -21.84 -5.09 -0.12
N MET A 11 -22.44 -5.87 0.79
CA MET A 11 -22.08 -5.93 2.21
C MET A 11 -20.81 -6.76 2.47
N SER A 12 -20.39 -7.59 1.52
CA SER A 12 -19.24 -8.49 1.64
C SER A 12 -17.97 -7.84 1.06
N GLY A 13 -16.96 -7.64 1.90
CA GLY A 13 -15.67 -7.08 1.49
C GLY A 13 -15.05 -6.21 2.57
N GLN A 14 -13.74 -5.95 2.48
CA GLN A 14 -12.96 -5.26 3.52
C GLN A 14 -13.50 -3.87 3.90
N LYS A 15 -14.19 -3.17 2.98
CA LYS A 15 -14.78 -1.84 3.25
C LYS A 15 -15.93 -1.85 4.26
N ASN A 16 -16.61 -2.98 4.40
CA ASN A 16 -17.75 -3.18 5.31
C ASN A 16 -17.42 -4.16 6.44
N VAL A 17 -16.13 -4.47 6.61
CA VAL A 17 -15.64 -5.45 7.59
C VAL A 17 -14.57 -4.80 8.44
N ILE A 18 -14.80 -4.75 9.75
CA ILE A 18 -13.79 -4.33 10.71
C ILE A 18 -12.92 -5.55 11.02
N ALA A 19 -11.72 -5.59 10.44
CA ALA A 19 -10.73 -6.63 10.73
C ALA A 19 -10.02 -6.29 12.06
N ILE A 20 -10.22 -7.10 13.09
CA ILE A 20 -9.59 -6.91 14.39
C ILE A 20 -8.51 -8.00 14.57
N PRO A 21 -7.24 -7.62 14.77
CA PRO A 21 -6.18 -8.57 15.10
C PRO A 21 -6.50 -9.38 16.36
N ARG A 22 -6.36 -10.71 16.27
CA ARG A 22 -6.58 -11.62 17.41
C ARG A 22 -5.75 -11.29 18.66
N PRO A 23 -4.49 -10.82 18.55
CA PRO A 23 -3.73 -10.38 19.73
C PRO A 23 -4.45 -9.30 20.56
N TYR A 24 -5.14 -8.35 19.91
CA TYR A 24 -5.88 -7.31 20.63
C TYR A 24 -7.09 -7.89 21.37
N LEU A 25 -7.79 -8.85 20.77
CA LEU A 25 -8.88 -9.58 21.45
C LEU A 25 -8.36 -10.38 22.64
N LYS A 26 -7.18 -11.01 22.51
CA LYS A 26 -6.54 -11.75 23.62
C LYS A 26 -6.13 -10.78 24.74
N PHE A 27 -5.60 -9.61 24.40
CA PHE A 27 -5.20 -8.59 25.36
C PHE A 27 -6.40 -8.05 26.15
N PHE A 28 -7.51 -7.71 25.48
CA PHE A 28 -8.73 -7.22 26.14
C PHE A 28 -9.64 -8.34 26.69
N LYS A 29 -9.12 -9.56 26.85
CA LYS A 29 -9.91 -10.69 27.35
C LYS A 29 -10.45 -10.38 28.76
N GLY A 30 -11.77 -10.47 28.92
CA GLY A 30 -12.45 -10.19 30.19
C GLY A 30 -13.02 -8.77 30.31
N GLU A 31 -12.72 -7.88 29.37
CA GLU A 31 -13.36 -6.56 29.32
C GLU A 31 -14.76 -6.61 28.70
N GLN A 32 -15.72 -5.92 29.31
CA GLN A 32 -17.13 -5.92 28.86
C GLN A 32 -17.31 -5.48 27.40
N GLN A 33 -16.43 -4.59 26.91
CA GLN A 33 -16.47 -4.05 25.55
C GLN A 33 -15.24 -4.49 24.75
N MET A 34 -14.76 -5.72 24.93
CA MET A 34 -13.54 -6.26 24.31
C MET A 34 -13.43 -5.93 22.81
N HIS A 35 -14.46 -6.21 22.02
CA HIS A 35 -14.42 -5.99 20.57
C HIS A 35 -14.32 -4.50 20.21
N ALA A 36 -15.07 -3.64 20.90
CA ALA A 36 -15.01 -2.20 20.68
C ALA A 36 -13.67 -1.60 21.12
N LEU A 37 -13.12 -2.05 22.26
CA LEU A 37 -11.79 -1.68 22.73
C LEU A 37 -10.71 -2.10 21.73
N ALA A 38 -10.80 -3.32 21.22
CA ALA A 38 -9.87 -3.85 20.23
C ALA A 38 -9.96 -3.10 18.89
N ALA A 39 -11.17 -2.77 18.43
CA ALA A 39 -11.37 -1.99 17.21
C ALA A 39 -10.84 -0.56 17.33
N VAL A 40 -11.10 0.12 18.46
CA VAL A 40 -10.58 1.47 18.74
C VAL A 40 -9.06 1.45 18.83
N LEU A 41 -8.47 0.49 19.57
CA LEU A 41 -7.01 0.34 19.64
C LEU A 41 -6.40 0.11 18.26
N ASN A 42 -7.00 -0.79 17.48
CA ASN A 42 -6.55 -1.09 16.12
C ASN A 42 -6.46 0.17 15.26
N GLN A 43 -7.48 1.03 15.35
CA GLN A 43 -7.54 2.24 14.56
C GLN A 43 -6.60 3.33 15.06
N LEU A 44 -6.38 3.43 16.38
CA LEU A 44 -5.35 4.33 16.94
C LEU A 44 -3.93 3.93 16.45
N VAL A 45 -3.61 2.64 16.43
CA VAL A 45 -2.32 2.13 15.93
C VAL A 45 -2.18 2.33 14.42
N PHE A 46 -3.27 2.18 13.66
CA PHE A 46 -3.26 2.47 12.23
C PHE A 46 -2.91 3.94 11.97
N TRP A 47 -3.62 4.88 12.61
CA TRP A 47 -3.40 6.30 12.39
C TRP A 47 -2.03 6.81 12.89
N SER A 48 -1.39 6.14 13.86
CA SER A 48 -0.02 6.49 14.24
C SER A 48 0.97 6.25 13.10
N GLY A 49 0.78 5.20 12.29
CA GLY A 49 1.61 4.92 11.11
C GLY A 49 1.30 5.78 9.89
N CYS A 50 0.11 6.41 9.86
CA CYS A 50 -0.31 7.29 8.78
C CYS A 50 -0.01 8.78 9.05
N SER A 51 0.59 9.14 10.19
CA SER A 51 0.87 10.53 10.49
C SER A 51 1.98 11.07 9.59
N PRO A 52 1.78 12.20 8.88
CA PRO A 52 2.80 12.80 8.02
C PRO A 52 3.86 13.59 8.79
N ARG A 53 3.83 13.57 10.13
CA ARG A 53 4.74 14.33 11.00
C ARG A 53 5.77 13.42 11.65
N ASP A 54 7.04 13.81 11.56
CA ASP A 54 8.17 13.10 12.16
C ASP A 54 8.14 13.11 13.71
N ASP A 55 7.22 13.86 14.33
CA ASP A 55 7.08 13.96 15.79
C ASP A 55 6.25 12.81 16.42
N GLY A 56 5.72 11.92 15.59
CA GLY A 56 4.91 10.76 16.00
C GLY A 56 3.52 11.12 16.53
N TRP A 57 3.12 12.40 16.45
CA TRP A 57 1.79 12.84 16.88
C TRP A 57 0.80 12.75 15.73
N PHE A 58 -0.39 12.22 16.01
CA PHE A 58 -1.53 12.28 15.10
C PHE A 58 -2.76 12.79 15.85
N TYR A 59 -3.79 13.22 15.11
CA TYR A 59 -5.07 13.60 15.69
C TYR A 59 -6.20 12.85 14.99
N LYS A 60 -7.26 12.59 15.74
CA LYS A 60 -8.48 11.97 15.21
C LYS A 60 -9.67 12.40 16.05
N GLU A 61 -10.73 12.87 15.38
CA GLU A 61 -11.98 13.19 16.06
C GLU A 61 -12.66 11.91 16.55
N HIS A 62 -13.29 11.99 17.73
CA HIS A 62 -13.96 10.84 18.34
C HIS A 62 -15.16 10.39 17.50
N GLN A 63 -15.89 11.32 16.89
CA GLN A 63 -16.94 11.02 15.92
C GLN A 63 -16.41 10.19 14.72
N GLU A 64 -15.34 10.63 14.06
CA GLU A 64 -14.76 9.89 12.93
C GLU A 64 -14.27 8.50 13.33
N LEU A 65 -13.63 8.41 14.50
CA LEU A 65 -13.18 7.13 15.04
C LEU A 65 -14.36 6.20 15.35
N GLY A 66 -15.49 6.77 15.78
CA GLY A 66 -16.74 6.06 16.02
C GLY A 66 -17.38 5.50 14.76
N ASP A 67 -17.40 6.30 13.68
CA ASP A 67 -17.86 5.87 12.36
C ASP A 67 -16.99 4.74 11.80
N GLU A 68 -15.66 4.82 11.98
CA GLU A 68 -14.70 3.80 11.51
C GLU A 68 -14.84 2.44 12.22
N VAL A 69 -15.18 2.43 13.52
CA VAL A 69 -15.29 1.19 14.33
C VAL A 69 -16.71 0.63 14.43
N GLY A 70 -17.62 1.09 13.57
CA GLY A 70 -18.96 0.50 13.43
C GLY A 70 -20.10 1.30 14.06
N GLY A 71 -19.98 2.63 14.10
CA GLY A 71 -21.06 3.54 14.47
C GLY A 71 -21.18 3.79 15.98
N LEU A 72 -20.06 3.88 16.70
CA LEU A 72 -20.06 4.32 18.09
C LEU A 72 -20.30 5.84 18.20
N SER A 73 -20.99 6.28 19.25
CA SER A 73 -21.13 7.72 19.50
C SER A 73 -19.83 8.35 19.98
N ASP A 74 -19.69 9.66 19.78
CA ASP A 74 -18.55 10.47 20.25
C ASP A 74 -18.20 10.19 21.72
N ASP A 75 -19.22 10.22 22.60
CA ASP A 75 -19.09 9.90 24.02
C ASP A 75 -18.60 8.47 24.30
N GLN A 76 -19.09 7.48 23.54
CA GLN A 76 -18.69 6.09 23.70
C GLN A 76 -17.22 5.91 23.33
N VAL A 77 -16.82 6.51 22.21
CA VAL A 77 -15.42 6.52 21.76
C VAL A 77 -14.54 7.20 22.80
N GLY A 78 -14.94 8.37 23.30
CA GLY A 78 -14.20 9.08 24.34
C GLY A 78 -13.97 8.23 25.59
N ARG A 79 -15.01 7.51 26.06
CA ARG A 79 -14.89 6.59 27.21
C ARG A 79 -13.97 5.41 26.91
N LEU A 80 -14.03 4.82 25.72
CA LEU A 80 -13.18 3.71 25.33
C LEU A 80 -11.72 4.15 25.21
N VAL A 81 -11.46 5.29 24.56
CA VAL A 81 -10.13 5.89 24.45
C VAL A 81 -9.55 6.18 25.83
N ASP A 82 -10.33 6.80 26.72
CA ASP A 82 -9.87 7.07 28.08
C ASP A 82 -9.60 5.78 28.86
N LYS A 83 -10.42 4.74 28.67
CA LYS A 83 -10.19 3.44 29.28
C LYS A 83 -8.91 2.77 28.75
N ILE A 84 -8.68 2.81 27.44
CA ILE A 84 -7.46 2.28 26.81
C ILE A 84 -6.24 3.02 27.33
N THR A 85 -6.22 4.35 27.18
CA THR A 85 -5.05 5.19 27.45
C THR A 85 -4.73 5.33 28.94
N LYS A 86 -5.75 5.45 29.81
CA LYS A 86 -5.53 5.73 31.24
C LYS A 86 -5.53 4.48 32.11
N LYS A 87 -6.30 3.44 31.73
CA LYS A 87 -6.54 2.28 32.60
C LYS A 87 -5.84 1.01 32.12
N LEU A 88 -5.93 0.72 30.82
CA LEU A 88 -5.48 -0.58 30.28
C LEU A 88 -4.05 -0.55 29.74
N LEU A 89 -3.62 0.59 29.20
CA LEU A 89 -2.29 0.79 28.62
C LEU A 89 -1.66 2.10 29.16
N PRO A 90 -1.48 2.23 30.49
CA PRO A 90 -0.85 3.41 31.07
C PRO A 90 0.60 3.54 30.59
N GLY A 91 1.02 4.74 30.20
CA GLY A 91 2.39 5.01 29.72
C GLY A 91 2.68 4.57 28.28
N VAL A 92 1.71 3.97 27.59
CA VAL A 92 1.82 3.63 26.16
C VAL A 92 1.38 4.79 25.26
N PHE A 93 0.48 5.64 25.75
CA PHE A 93 -0.08 6.75 25.02
C PHE A 93 0.22 8.07 25.72
N ASP A 94 0.66 9.05 24.94
CA ASP A 94 0.50 10.45 25.30
C ASP A 94 -0.75 11.01 24.64
N THR A 95 -1.49 11.83 25.40
CA THR A 95 -2.66 12.54 24.87
C THR A 95 -2.52 14.02 25.13
N ASP A 96 -2.84 14.84 24.13
CA ASP A 96 -2.81 16.29 24.23
C ASP A 96 -4.00 16.92 23.50
N ASN A 97 -4.51 18.04 23.98
CA ASN A 97 -5.61 18.75 23.32
C ASN A 97 -5.03 19.96 22.59
N ARG A 98 -4.94 19.86 21.25
CA ARG A 98 -4.43 20.95 20.41
C ARG A 98 -5.48 21.42 19.43
N LYS A 99 -5.36 22.67 18.98
CA LYS A 99 -6.31 23.23 18.02
C LYS A 99 -5.93 22.84 16.59
N VAL A 100 -6.88 22.27 15.86
CA VAL A 100 -6.81 22.07 14.40
C VAL A 100 -7.86 23.00 13.80
N ASN A 101 -7.44 23.95 12.97
CA ASN A 101 -8.33 24.96 12.36
C ASN A 101 -9.21 25.72 13.37
N GLY A 102 -8.72 25.95 14.59
CA GLY A 102 -9.44 26.66 15.66
C GLY A 102 -10.28 25.77 16.58
N THR A 103 -10.59 24.53 16.18
CA THR A 103 -11.33 23.56 16.98
C THR A 103 -10.36 22.74 17.84
N PRO A 104 -10.60 22.60 19.16
CA PRO A 104 -9.79 21.73 20.00
C PRO A 104 -10.03 20.25 19.65
N VAL A 105 -8.98 19.54 19.26
CA VAL A 105 -9.02 18.12 18.89
C VAL A 105 -7.97 17.34 19.68
N LYS A 106 -8.32 16.12 20.10
CA LYS A 106 -7.44 15.23 20.85
C LYS A 106 -6.36 14.67 19.92
N HIS A 107 -5.11 14.89 20.30
CA HIS A 107 -3.92 14.37 19.68
C HIS A 107 -3.40 13.20 20.49
N TYR A 108 -2.79 12.25 19.80
CA TYR A 108 -2.25 11.02 20.37
C TYR A 108 -0.83 10.81 19.87
N ARG A 109 0.01 10.24 20.73
CA ARG A 109 1.30 9.67 20.37
C ARG A 109 1.43 8.32 21.04
N ILE A 110 1.91 7.33 20.30
CA ILE A 110 2.04 5.95 20.77
C ILE A 110 3.52 5.64 20.96
N HIS A 111 3.86 5.06 22.11
CA HIS A 111 5.17 4.50 22.37
C HIS A 111 5.21 3.05 21.89
N GLU A 112 5.80 2.84 20.71
CA GLU A 112 5.82 1.55 20.00
C GLU A 112 6.37 0.41 20.87
N ASP A 113 7.56 0.58 21.47
CA ASP A 113 8.18 -0.44 22.31
C ASP A 113 7.30 -0.81 23.53
N ALA A 114 6.67 0.20 24.14
CA ALA A 114 5.79 0.00 25.29
C ALA A 114 4.49 -0.73 24.88
N LEU A 115 3.94 -0.41 23.71
CA LEU A 115 2.78 -1.09 23.15
C LEU A 115 3.09 -2.55 22.84
N ILE A 116 4.23 -2.81 22.19
CA ILE A 116 4.68 -4.17 21.84
C ILE A 116 4.86 -4.99 23.12
N ALA A 117 5.58 -4.45 24.13
CA ALA A 117 5.79 -5.13 25.40
C ALA A 117 4.47 -5.42 26.14
N ALA A 118 3.47 -4.54 26.02
CA ALA A 118 2.17 -4.74 26.65
C ALA A 118 1.31 -5.81 25.96
N ILE A 119 1.31 -5.85 24.62
CA ILE A 119 0.46 -6.76 23.83
C ILE A 119 1.12 -8.13 23.63
N PHE A 120 2.45 -8.14 23.49
CA PHE A 120 3.29 -9.30 23.28
C PHE A 120 4.33 -9.37 24.39
N PRO A 121 3.91 -9.68 25.64
CA PRO A 121 4.86 -9.84 26.73
C PRO A 121 5.87 -10.93 26.34
N PRO A 122 7.18 -10.72 26.55
CA PRO A 122 8.16 -11.75 26.32
C PRO A 122 7.74 -12.98 27.12
N GLU A 123 7.73 -14.15 26.49
CA GLU A 123 7.50 -15.41 27.19
C GLU A 123 8.61 -15.54 28.24
N LEU A 124 8.30 -15.18 29.47
CA LEU A 124 9.06 -15.65 30.62
C LEU A 124 8.84 -17.15 30.59
N ASP A 125 9.90 -17.90 30.28
CA ASP A 125 10.05 -19.28 30.72
C ASP A 125 9.88 -19.27 32.24
N SER A 126 8.63 -19.37 32.68
CA SER A 126 8.27 -19.69 34.04
C SER A 126 8.60 -21.16 34.23
N ALA A 127 9.90 -21.45 34.34
CA ALA A 127 10.36 -22.46 35.26
C ALA A 127 9.88 -22.01 36.65
N GLU A 128 8.64 -22.39 36.99
CA GLU A 128 8.19 -22.43 38.36
C GLU A 128 9.20 -23.29 39.12
N SER A 129 10.09 -22.66 39.88
CA SER A 129 10.86 -23.34 40.91
C SER A 129 9.87 -23.80 41.97
N ARG A 130 9.27 -24.98 41.77
CA ARG A 130 8.62 -25.73 42.83
C ARG A 130 9.71 -26.17 43.79
N ASN A 131 9.92 -25.35 44.81
CA ASN A 131 10.71 -25.73 45.98
C ASN A 131 9.84 -26.69 46.82
N GLY A 132 10.20 -27.98 46.82
CA GLY A 132 9.48 -29.01 47.56
C GLY A 132 10.03 -30.42 47.33
N ASN A 133 11.18 -30.69 47.94
CA ASN A 133 11.78 -31.98 48.36
C ASN A 133 11.25 -33.33 47.84
N ARG A 134 12.24 -34.19 47.53
CA ARG A 134 12.26 -35.68 47.58
C ARG A 134 11.43 -36.37 46.47
N GLU A 135 11.89 -37.43 45.81
CA GLU A 135 12.97 -38.38 46.06
C GLU A 135 13.33 -39.10 44.74
N VAL A 136 14.54 -39.64 44.73
CA VAL A 136 15.23 -40.43 43.72
C VAL A 136 14.38 -41.58 43.14
N THR A 137 14.44 -41.80 41.83
CA THR A 137 14.75 -43.13 41.26
C THR A 137 15.09 -43.02 39.78
N GLU A 138 16.26 -43.58 39.46
CA GLU A 138 16.89 -43.67 38.15
C GLU A 138 16.09 -44.53 37.16
N THR A 139 16.31 -44.34 35.86
CA THR A 139 16.91 -45.41 35.03
C THR A 139 17.52 -44.83 33.74
N ASP A 140 18.70 -45.36 33.47
CA ASP A 140 19.73 -44.99 32.48
C ASP A 140 19.35 -45.42 31.02
N PRO A 141 20.18 -45.18 29.98
CA PRO A 141 19.73 -44.70 28.68
C PRO A 141 19.92 -45.78 27.61
N GLN A 142 19.13 -45.75 26.53
CA GLN A 142 19.46 -46.56 25.35
C GLN A 142 19.50 -45.70 24.08
N ASN A 143 20.75 -45.43 23.70
CA ASN A 143 21.22 -45.01 22.40
C ASN A 143 20.76 -45.95 21.27
N ARG A 144 20.15 -45.38 20.22
CA ARG A 144 20.30 -45.75 18.79
C ARG A 144 19.42 -44.79 17.98
N GLY A 145 19.89 -44.00 17.03
CA GLY A 145 21.22 -43.80 16.48
C GLY A 145 21.21 -42.50 15.65
N MET A 146 22.41 -41.97 15.43
CA MET A 146 22.70 -40.83 14.58
C MET A 146 22.19 -41.02 13.15
N GLU A 147 21.60 -39.96 12.59
CA GLU A 147 22.04 -39.47 11.28
C GLU A 147 21.97 -37.94 11.29
N THR A 148 23.16 -37.35 11.28
CA THR A 148 23.45 -35.93 11.10
C THR A 148 23.28 -35.54 9.64
N ALA A 149 22.59 -34.42 9.38
CA ALA A 149 22.86 -33.59 8.22
C ALA A 149 23.20 -32.19 8.72
N GLU A 150 24.42 -31.77 8.42
CA GLU A 150 25.08 -30.56 8.85
C GLU A 150 24.43 -29.27 8.32
N SER A 151 24.67 -28.23 9.11
CA SER A 151 24.42 -26.81 8.91
C SER A 151 24.89 -26.24 7.56
N ARG A 152 24.15 -25.24 7.05
CA ARG A 152 24.75 -23.95 6.71
C ARG A 152 23.75 -22.81 6.61
N ASN A 153 24.11 -21.72 7.29
CA ASN A 153 23.69 -20.32 7.16
C ASN A 153 22.77 -19.95 5.98
N GLU A 154 21.73 -19.19 6.30
CA GLU A 154 21.35 -18.02 5.52
C GLU A 154 20.80 -16.90 6.43
N SER A 155 21.57 -15.83 6.48
CA SER A 155 21.21 -14.41 6.51
C SER A 155 19.76 -14.04 6.87
N ARG A 156 19.64 -13.32 8.01
CA ARG A 156 18.58 -12.37 8.38
C ARG A 156 17.58 -12.05 7.26
N GLU A 157 16.44 -12.73 7.26
CA GLU A 157 15.19 -12.17 6.77
C GLU A 157 14.53 -11.43 7.93
N VAL A 158 14.45 -10.11 7.81
CA VAL A 158 13.55 -9.30 8.64
C VAL A 158 12.15 -9.73 8.25
N ALA A 159 11.45 -10.39 9.18
CA ALA A 159 10.09 -10.85 8.98
C ALA A 159 9.17 -9.67 8.65
N GLU A 160 8.71 -9.59 7.40
CA GLU A 160 7.66 -8.65 7.01
C GLU A 160 6.37 -9.02 7.74
N SER A 161 5.81 -8.04 8.46
CA SER A 161 4.53 -8.17 9.15
C SER A 161 3.40 -8.25 8.12
N TYR A 162 2.86 -9.46 7.90
CA TYR A 162 1.71 -9.71 7.03
C TYR A 162 0.36 -9.23 7.61
N LEU A 163 0.37 -8.35 8.61
CA LEU A 163 -0.83 -7.79 9.22
C LEU A 163 -1.13 -6.42 8.59
N TYR A 164 -1.66 -6.40 7.37
CA TYR A 164 -2.60 -5.41 6.80
C TYR A 164 -2.58 -5.50 5.26
N PRO A 165 -3.66 -5.97 4.63
CA PRO A 165 -3.87 -5.74 3.21
C PRO A 165 -4.16 -4.25 2.98
N ASP A 166 -3.37 -3.65 2.10
CA ASP A 166 -3.53 -2.29 1.54
C ASP A 166 -5.00 -1.95 1.25
N GLN A 167 -5.55 -1.01 2.03
CA GLN A 167 -6.84 -0.37 1.78
C GLN A 167 -6.64 1.03 1.23
N HIS A 168 -6.26 1.14 -0.04
CA HIS A 168 -6.48 2.36 -0.82
C HIS A 168 -7.33 2.10 -2.06
N THR A 169 -8.64 1.96 -1.86
CA THR A 169 -9.62 2.04 -2.95
C THR A 169 -10.95 2.65 -2.50
N ASP A 170 -11.31 3.79 -3.10
CA ASP A 170 -12.65 4.29 -3.46
C ASP A 170 -13.75 4.46 -2.39
N GLN A 171 -13.94 5.69 -1.91
CA GLN A 171 -15.26 6.22 -1.56
C GLN A 171 -15.84 7.00 -2.74
N ASN A 172 -16.67 6.35 -3.54
CA ASN A 172 -17.65 7.03 -4.39
C ASN A 172 -18.83 6.10 -4.65
N LEU A 173 -19.78 6.02 -3.72
CA LEU A 173 -21.15 5.60 -4.01
C LEU A 173 -22.12 6.43 -3.19
N GLN A 174 -23.00 7.12 -3.91
CA GLN A 174 -24.10 7.96 -3.46
C GLN A 174 -25.03 7.18 -2.53
N ILE A 175 -25.22 7.68 -1.30
CA ILE A 175 -26.37 7.31 -0.47
C ILE A 175 -27.23 8.57 -0.32
N LYS A 176 -28.38 8.54 -0.98
CA LYS A 176 -29.50 9.44 -0.70
C LYS A 176 -29.87 9.27 0.78
N LYS A 177 -29.79 10.35 1.56
CA LYS A 177 -30.34 10.40 2.91
C LYS A 177 -31.29 11.58 3.01
N ASP A 178 -32.58 11.26 2.93
CA ASP A 178 -33.64 12.16 3.40
C ASP A 178 -33.47 12.38 4.92
N SER A 179 -33.56 13.65 5.30
CA SER A 179 -34.01 14.32 6.55
C SER A 179 -34.27 13.44 7.80
N LEU A 180 -33.95 13.81 9.05
CA LEU A 180 -34.18 15.07 9.78
C LEU A 180 -33.33 15.13 11.07
N SER A 181 -32.93 16.33 11.49
CA SER A 181 -33.12 16.83 12.86
C SER A 181 -32.63 18.28 12.95
N GLN A 182 -33.57 19.24 12.95
CA GLN A 182 -33.33 20.64 13.27
C GLN A 182 -34.17 21.05 14.49
N ASN A 183 -33.51 21.77 15.40
CA ASN A 183 -34.04 22.74 16.33
C ASN A 183 -32.87 23.73 16.56
N SER A 184 -32.96 25.05 16.41
CA SER A 184 -34.08 25.99 16.30
C SER A 184 -33.59 27.30 15.67
N GLY A 185 -34.49 28.01 14.98
CA GLY A 185 -34.57 29.49 15.04
C GLY A 185 -33.85 30.32 13.97
N GLU A 186 -34.65 30.84 13.02
CA GLU A 186 -34.42 32.02 12.14
C GLU A 186 -33.30 31.84 11.09
N SER A 187 -33.44 32.11 9.79
CA SER A 187 -34.39 32.88 8.99
C SER A 187 -34.21 32.45 7.52
N SER A 188 -35.33 32.39 6.79
CA SER A 188 -35.53 32.52 5.34
C SER A 188 -34.62 31.76 4.35
N ASP A 189 -35.27 30.93 3.53
CA ASP A 189 -34.77 30.40 2.25
C ASP A 189 -34.01 31.46 1.43
N GLU A 190 -32.77 31.14 1.02
CA GLU A 190 -32.26 31.29 -0.36
C GLU A 190 -30.74 30.93 -0.47
N HIS A 191 -30.42 29.98 -1.36
CA HIS A 191 -29.13 29.74 -2.03
C HIS A 191 -27.86 29.30 -1.23
N PRO A 192 -27.70 28.00 -0.89
CA PRO A 192 -26.39 27.41 -0.54
C PRO A 192 -25.35 27.53 -1.66
N GLU A 193 -25.81 27.59 -2.92
CA GLU A 193 -24.94 27.75 -4.10
C GLU A 193 -24.38 29.17 -4.24
N GLY A 194 -25.13 30.17 -3.78
CA GLY A 194 -24.73 31.58 -3.86
C GLY A 194 -23.55 31.90 -2.94
N ASP A 195 -23.60 31.42 -1.68
CA ASP A 195 -22.48 31.53 -0.74
C ASP A 195 -21.26 30.71 -1.23
N PHE A 196 -21.48 29.55 -1.83
CA PHE A 196 -20.40 28.70 -2.35
C PHE A 196 -19.65 29.37 -3.52
N LEU A 197 -20.37 29.87 -4.53
CA LEU A 197 -19.77 30.55 -5.69
C LEU A 197 -19.14 31.89 -5.31
N SER A 198 -19.64 32.55 -4.26
CA SER A 198 -19.00 33.75 -3.71
C SER A 198 -17.61 33.46 -3.12
N ARG A 199 -17.42 32.27 -2.55
CA ARG A 199 -16.13 31.82 -1.99
C ARG A 199 -15.20 31.24 -3.06
N HIS A 200 -15.76 30.73 -4.15
CA HIS A 200 -15.04 30.10 -5.25
C HIS A 200 -15.53 30.66 -6.60
N PRO A 201 -15.21 31.92 -6.92
CA PRO A 201 -15.74 32.60 -8.11
C PRO A 201 -15.24 31.99 -9.43
N ASP A 202 -14.15 31.23 -9.38
CA ASP A 202 -13.54 30.52 -10.51
C ASP A 202 -14.07 29.08 -10.68
N ALA A 203 -14.96 28.61 -9.81
CA ALA A 203 -15.53 27.27 -9.90
C ALA A 203 -16.47 27.13 -11.11
N VAL A 204 -16.05 26.34 -12.10
CA VAL A 204 -16.87 26.00 -13.28
C VAL A 204 -17.66 24.72 -13.06
N VAL A 205 -17.08 23.77 -12.34
CA VAL A 205 -17.77 22.55 -11.89
C VAL A 205 -17.68 22.46 -10.40
N TYR A 206 -18.81 22.19 -9.75
CA TYR A 206 -18.85 22.13 -8.30
C TYR A 206 -19.97 21.21 -7.78
N ASN A 207 -19.86 20.89 -6.50
CA ASN A 207 -20.88 20.26 -5.70
C ASN A 207 -20.85 20.95 -4.33
N ALA A 208 -21.84 21.81 -4.09
CA ALA A 208 -21.91 22.61 -2.87
C ALA A 208 -22.03 21.72 -1.60
N THR A 209 -22.73 20.59 -1.70
CA THR A 209 -22.93 19.64 -0.60
C THR A 209 -21.63 18.98 -0.16
N THR A 210 -20.80 18.55 -1.11
CA THR A 210 -19.51 17.90 -0.82
C THR A 210 -18.34 18.88 -0.78
N ARG A 211 -18.61 20.18 -1.02
CA ARG A 211 -17.63 21.27 -1.12
C ARG A 211 -16.50 21.01 -2.12
N LYS A 212 -16.75 20.17 -3.12
CA LYS A 212 -15.78 19.87 -4.18
C LYS A 212 -16.02 20.78 -5.36
N TRP A 213 -14.95 21.28 -5.95
CA TRP A 213 -15.02 22.16 -7.10
C TRP A 213 -13.72 22.18 -7.88
N GLY A 214 -13.79 22.62 -9.13
CA GLY A 214 -12.63 22.88 -9.98
C GLY A 214 -12.88 24.04 -10.94
N SER A 215 -11.79 24.71 -11.30
CA SER A 215 -11.78 25.78 -12.30
C SER A 215 -11.88 25.24 -13.73
N GLN A 216 -12.04 26.13 -14.72
CA GLN A 216 -12.01 25.73 -16.12
C GLN A 216 -10.73 24.95 -16.49
N LYS A 217 -9.57 25.42 -16.02
CA LYS A 217 -8.28 24.78 -16.32
C LYS A 217 -8.19 23.37 -15.71
N ASP A 218 -8.76 23.19 -14.52
CA ASP A 218 -8.81 21.88 -13.86
C ASP A 218 -9.71 20.90 -14.63
N LEU A 219 -10.85 21.39 -15.12
CA LEU A 219 -11.77 20.62 -15.93
C LEU A 219 -11.17 20.24 -17.29
N ASP A 220 -10.47 21.17 -17.94
CA ASP A 220 -9.77 20.91 -19.21
C ASP A 220 -8.69 19.84 -19.03
N CYS A 221 -7.91 19.93 -17.96
CA CYS A 221 -6.92 18.92 -17.59
C CYS A 221 -7.59 17.57 -17.29
N ALA A 222 -8.72 17.54 -16.57
CA ALA A 222 -9.50 16.33 -16.31
C ALA A 222 -9.98 15.68 -17.61
N GLY A 223 -10.50 16.48 -18.54
CA GLY A 223 -10.93 16.05 -19.86
C GLY A 223 -9.77 15.46 -20.67
N TRP A 224 -8.60 16.09 -20.61
CA TRP A 224 -7.40 15.59 -21.27
C TRP A 224 -6.97 14.23 -20.69
N VAL A 225 -6.90 14.10 -19.37
CA VAL A 225 -6.58 12.83 -18.68
C VAL A 225 -7.57 11.73 -19.08
N PHE A 226 -8.87 12.03 -19.11
CA PHE A 226 -9.89 11.06 -19.49
C PHE A 226 -9.78 10.63 -20.96
N SER A 227 -9.51 11.56 -21.88
CA SER A 227 -9.32 11.22 -23.29
C SER A 227 -8.17 10.23 -23.49
N ARG A 228 -7.11 10.35 -22.67
CA ARG A 228 -6.00 9.40 -22.68
C ARG A 228 -6.40 8.00 -22.18
N VAL A 229 -7.22 7.93 -21.13
CA VAL A 229 -7.79 6.65 -20.65
C VAL A 229 -8.66 5.99 -21.74
N GLN A 230 -9.47 6.78 -22.45
CA GLN A 230 -10.27 6.27 -23.58
C GLN A 230 -9.40 5.71 -24.70
N GLU A 231 -8.32 6.41 -25.06
CA GLU A 231 -7.35 5.91 -26.05
C GLU A 231 -6.70 4.60 -25.60
N LEU A 232 -6.34 4.49 -24.32
CA LEU A 232 -5.75 3.27 -23.77
C LEU A 232 -6.72 2.09 -23.87
N HIS A 233 -7.99 2.29 -23.49
CA HIS A 233 -9.03 1.27 -23.59
C HIS A 233 -9.24 0.83 -25.05
N LYS A 234 -9.27 1.79 -25.98
CA LYS A 234 -9.36 1.52 -27.42
C LYS A 234 -8.17 0.70 -27.92
N LYS A 235 -6.95 1.01 -27.49
CA LYS A 235 -5.73 0.27 -27.86
C LYS A 235 -5.72 -1.16 -27.33
N LEU A 236 -6.21 -1.37 -26.11
CA LEU A 236 -6.29 -2.69 -25.48
C LEU A 236 -7.50 -3.52 -25.97
N GLY A 237 -8.37 -2.96 -26.83
CA GLY A 237 -9.56 -3.65 -27.32
C GLY A 237 -10.59 -3.96 -26.24
N VAL A 238 -10.57 -3.21 -25.13
CA VAL A 238 -11.51 -3.37 -24.01
C VAL A 238 -12.68 -2.40 -24.13
N ALA A 239 -13.75 -2.68 -23.38
CA ALA A 239 -14.93 -1.81 -23.36
C ALA A 239 -14.58 -0.35 -22.99
N ALA A 240 -15.30 0.59 -23.59
CA ALA A 240 -15.11 2.01 -23.33
C ALA A 240 -15.27 2.31 -21.84
N PRO A 241 -14.40 3.16 -21.26
CA PRO A 241 -14.48 3.50 -19.84
C PRO A 241 -15.77 4.26 -19.56
N LYS A 242 -16.35 4.03 -18.38
CA LYS A 242 -17.47 4.83 -17.89
C LYS A 242 -17.02 6.28 -17.71
N GLN A 243 -17.93 7.23 -17.93
CA GLN A 243 -17.62 8.64 -17.70
C GLN A 243 -17.29 8.88 -16.21
N PRO A 244 -16.26 9.67 -15.92
CA PRO A 244 -15.89 10.00 -14.56
C PRO A 244 -16.85 11.01 -13.96
N ASN A 245 -16.81 11.14 -12.63
CA ASN A 245 -17.38 12.31 -11.99
C ASN A 245 -16.47 13.51 -12.24
N TRP A 246 -16.87 14.37 -13.19
CA TRP A 246 -16.10 15.54 -13.61
C TRP A 246 -15.79 16.49 -12.45
N THR A 247 -16.71 16.67 -11.51
CA THR A 247 -16.49 17.51 -10.32
C THR A 247 -15.41 16.91 -9.42
N ASP A 248 -15.40 15.59 -9.20
CA ASP A 248 -14.37 14.93 -8.41
C ASP A 248 -13.00 15.01 -9.09
N TRP A 249 -12.95 14.77 -10.40
CA TRP A 249 -11.70 14.78 -11.16
C TRP A 249 -11.09 16.19 -11.24
N ALA A 250 -11.90 17.19 -11.54
CA ALA A 250 -11.45 18.58 -11.55
C ALA A 250 -11.02 19.03 -10.14
N ASN A 251 -11.73 18.63 -9.09
CA ASN A 251 -11.31 18.92 -7.72
C ASN A 251 -9.96 18.26 -7.37
N GLU A 252 -9.72 17.00 -7.72
CA GLU A 252 -8.42 16.38 -7.47
C GLU A 252 -7.28 17.08 -8.21
N ILE A 253 -7.49 17.47 -9.47
CA ILE A 253 -6.49 18.24 -10.23
C ILE A 253 -6.23 19.59 -9.57
N ARG A 254 -7.28 20.30 -9.15
CA ARG A 254 -7.16 21.55 -8.40
C ARG A 254 -6.32 21.35 -7.13
N LEU A 255 -6.57 20.28 -6.37
CA LEU A 255 -5.77 19.99 -5.17
C LEU A 255 -4.29 19.72 -5.52
N MET A 256 -4.00 19.03 -6.62
CA MET A 256 -2.63 18.82 -7.10
C MET A 256 -1.94 20.15 -7.45
N VAL A 257 -2.69 21.13 -7.95
CA VAL A 257 -2.16 22.46 -8.29
C VAL A 257 -1.97 23.34 -7.06
N ASP A 258 -3.04 23.49 -6.27
CA ASP A 258 -3.08 24.43 -5.15
C ASP A 258 -2.25 23.95 -3.96
N ILE A 259 -2.35 22.66 -3.63
CA ILE A 259 -1.75 22.05 -2.44
C ILE A 259 -0.40 21.43 -2.80
N ASP A 260 -0.37 20.56 -3.81
CA ASP A 260 0.85 19.82 -4.15
C ASP A 260 1.82 20.66 -5.00
N ARG A 261 1.45 21.90 -5.34
CA ARG A 261 2.26 22.88 -6.10
C ARG A 261 2.72 22.37 -7.47
N ARG A 262 1.90 21.53 -8.10
CA ARG A 262 2.14 21.02 -9.46
C ARG A 262 1.45 21.92 -10.48
N THR A 263 1.90 21.89 -11.72
CA THR A 263 1.22 22.57 -12.82
C THR A 263 0.31 21.59 -13.57
N HIS A 264 -0.77 22.07 -14.19
CA HIS A 264 -1.60 21.25 -15.09
C HIS A 264 -0.76 20.54 -16.16
N ARG A 265 0.30 21.20 -16.62
CA ARG A 265 1.24 20.64 -17.59
C ARG A 265 1.99 19.43 -17.02
N GLU A 266 2.59 19.53 -15.84
CA GLU A 266 3.29 18.41 -15.20
C GLU A 266 2.35 17.24 -14.92
N ILE A 267 1.10 17.53 -14.52
CA ILE A 267 0.07 16.51 -14.30
C ILE A 267 -0.19 15.73 -15.59
N CYS A 268 -0.41 16.45 -16.70
CA CYS A 268 -0.62 15.83 -18.01
C CYS A 268 0.62 15.07 -18.51
N GLU A 269 1.81 15.62 -18.34
CA GLU A 269 3.08 15.00 -18.77
C GLU A 269 3.36 13.71 -18.00
N LEU A 270 3.18 13.71 -16.67
CA LEU A 270 3.36 12.52 -15.86
C LEU A 270 2.33 11.44 -16.23
N PHE A 271 1.06 11.82 -16.38
CA PHE A 271 0.01 10.88 -16.77
C PHE A 271 0.27 10.26 -18.14
N LYS A 272 0.82 11.03 -19.09
CA LYS A 272 1.26 10.52 -20.41
C LYS A 272 2.29 9.42 -20.26
N GLN A 273 3.30 9.63 -19.42
CA GLN A 273 4.41 8.68 -19.20
C GLN A 273 3.91 7.41 -18.50
N VAL A 274 3.06 7.58 -17.50
CA VAL A 274 2.37 6.49 -16.77
C VAL A 274 1.57 5.59 -17.71
N ASN A 275 0.82 6.17 -18.66
CA ASN A 275 0.05 5.41 -19.65
C ASN A 275 0.90 4.73 -20.74
N MET A 276 2.22 4.92 -20.75
CA MET A 276 3.14 4.16 -21.62
C MET A 276 3.77 2.97 -20.89
N ASP A 277 3.77 2.98 -19.57
CA ASP A 277 4.33 1.91 -18.75
C ASP A 277 3.34 0.75 -18.61
N GLN A 278 3.75 -0.47 -18.96
CA GLN A 278 2.87 -1.65 -18.98
C GLN A 278 2.28 -2.01 -17.61
N PHE A 279 3.00 -1.70 -16.53
CA PHE A 279 2.56 -1.91 -15.17
C PHE A 279 1.63 -0.77 -14.74
N TRP A 280 2.07 0.48 -14.87
CA TRP A 280 1.31 1.62 -14.34
C TRP A 280 0.08 1.98 -15.15
N GLN A 281 0.06 1.74 -16.47
CA GLN A 281 -1.09 2.04 -17.32
C GLN A 281 -2.38 1.32 -16.90
N LYS A 282 -2.26 0.18 -16.17
CA LYS A 282 -3.40 -0.57 -15.63
C LYS A 282 -3.81 -0.10 -14.24
N ASN A 283 -2.87 0.47 -13.49
CA ASN A 283 -3.02 0.82 -12.08
C ASN A 283 -3.39 2.30 -11.87
N VAL A 284 -3.07 3.18 -12.83
CA VAL A 284 -3.30 4.64 -12.73
C VAL A 284 -4.17 5.10 -13.89
N LEU A 285 -5.47 5.23 -13.62
CA LEU A 285 -6.51 5.59 -14.60
C LEU A 285 -7.32 6.83 -14.18
N SER A 286 -6.91 7.54 -13.12
CA SER A 286 -7.61 8.72 -12.61
C SER A 286 -6.64 9.73 -11.97
N PRO A 287 -7.01 11.03 -11.90
CA PRO A 287 -6.19 12.04 -11.24
C PRO A 287 -5.88 11.73 -9.76
N ARG A 288 -6.86 11.17 -9.02
CA ARG A 288 -6.65 10.72 -7.63
C ARG A 288 -5.51 9.71 -7.54
N LYS A 289 -5.54 8.67 -8.38
CA LYS A 289 -4.54 7.60 -8.33
C LYS A 289 -3.17 8.07 -8.79
N LEU A 290 -3.14 9.01 -9.75
CA LEU A 290 -1.92 9.70 -10.17
C LEU A 290 -1.31 10.50 -9.01
N ARG A 291 -2.14 11.24 -8.26
CA ARG A 291 -1.73 12.03 -7.10
C ARG A 291 -1.16 11.15 -5.98
N GLU A 292 -1.84 10.05 -5.66
CA GLU A 292 -1.40 9.07 -4.64
C GLU A 292 -0.03 8.47 -4.98
N LYS A 293 0.24 8.22 -6.27
CA LYS A 293 1.47 7.57 -6.73
C LYS A 293 2.52 8.55 -7.27
N TRP A 294 2.32 9.85 -7.07
CA TRP A 294 3.14 10.87 -7.70
C TRP A 294 4.63 10.74 -7.38
N ASP A 295 4.98 10.58 -6.11
CA ASP A 295 6.38 10.54 -5.66
C ASP A 295 7.07 9.25 -6.14
N GLU A 296 6.37 8.12 -6.07
CA GLU A 296 6.85 6.84 -6.60
C GLU A 296 7.14 6.93 -8.12
N LEU A 297 6.24 7.55 -8.87
CA LEU A 297 6.36 7.72 -10.31
C LEU A 297 7.49 8.68 -10.68
N THR A 298 7.61 9.82 -9.98
CA THR A 298 8.66 10.80 -10.23
C THR A 298 10.04 10.27 -9.87
N LEU A 299 10.18 9.49 -8.78
CA LEU A 299 11.42 8.79 -8.46
C LEU A 299 11.80 7.78 -9.54
N LYS A 300 10.84 7.00 -10.03
CA LYS A 300 11.07 6.05 -11.13
C LYS A 300 11.55 6.78 -12.39
N LEU A 301 10.92 7.90 -12.73
CA LEU A 301 11.27 8.70 -13.91
C LEU A 301 12.61 9.45 -13.76
N ALA A 302 12.93 9.92 -12.56
CA ALA A 302 14.23 10.51 -12.23
C ALA A 302 15.36 9.47 -12.17
N SER A 303 15.05 8.21 -11.88
CA SER A 303 15.98 7.07 -12.01
C SER A 303 16.12 6.56 -13.45
N SER A 304 15.24 7.00 -14.36
CA SER A 304 15.19 6.59 -15.76
C SER A 304 16.01 7.42 -16.78
N PRO A 305 16.94 8.33 -16.43
CA PRO A 305 17.94 8.81 -17.39
C PRO A 305 19.16 7.89 -17.53
N GLU A 306 19.40 6.96 -16.59
CA GLU A 306 20.65 6.16 -16.57
C GLU A 306 20.46 4.65 -16.31
N ALA A 307 19.41 4.01 -16.83
CA ALA A 307 19.39 2.53 -16.85
C ALA A 307 18.32 1.97 -17.79
N SER A 308 18.53 2.08 -19.10
CA SER A 308 17.91 1.14 -20.03
C SER A 308 18.93 0.68 -21.05
N SER A 309 19.96 -0.01 -20.56
CA SER A 309 20.46 -1.17 -21.28
C SER A 309 19.32 -2.18 -21.36
N HIS A 310 18.50 -2.06 -22.41
CA HIS A 310 17.68 -3.17 -22.89
C HIS A 310 18.66 -4.32 -23.18
N GLN A 311 18.92 -5.20 -22.21
CA GLN A 311 19.53 -6.49 -22.48
C GLN A 311 18.46 -7.31 -23.18
N ASP A 312 18.49 -7.23 -24.49
CA ASP A 312 17.66 -8.02 -25.38
C ASP A 312 17.98 -9.52 -25.13
N HIS A 313 17.20 -10.18 -24.29
CA HIS A 313 17.37 -11.60 -23.96
C HIS A 313 17.23 -12.51 -25.19
N THR A 314 16.73 -11.98 -26.31
CA THR A 314 16.61 -12.70 -27.58
C THR A 314 17.96 -13.19 -28.09
N GLU A 315 19.03 -12.40 -27.93
CA GLU A 315 20.38 -12.78 -28.39
C GLU A 315 20.93 -13.95 -27.58
N ARG A 316 20.80 -13.89 -26.25
CA ARG A 316 21.24 -14.94 -25.32
C ARG A 316 20.55 -16.26 -25.62
N ASP A 317 19.23 -16.23 -25.77
CA ASP A 317 18.42 -17.43 -25.94
C ASP A 317 18.63 -18.03 -27.34
N ALA A 318 18.81 -17.20 -28.37
CA ALA A 318 19.18 -17.65 -29.71
C ALA A 318 20.58 -18.28 -29.73
N ALA A 319 21.55 -17.68 -29.03
CA ALA A 319 22.90 -18.20 -28.91
C ALA A 319 22.94 -19.55 -28.17
N TYR A 320 22.12 -19.74 -27.13
CA TYR A 320 22.01 -21.03 -26.44
C TYR A 320 21.52 -22.13 -27.38
N ARG A 321 20.46 -21.86 -28.15
CA ARG A 321 19.91 -22.80 -29.14
C ARG A 321 20.97 -23.18 -30.20
N ARG A 322 21.75 -22.20 -30.69
CA ARG A 322 22.88 -22.48 -31.58
C ARG A 322 23.97 -23.32 -30.92
N PHE A 323 24.26 -23.08 -29.65
CA PHE A 323 25.29 -23.80 -28.91
C PHE A 323 24.95 -25.28 -28.71
N ILE A 324 23.70 -25.59 -28.37
CA ILE A 324 23.21 -26.98 -28.19
C ILE A 324 22.84 -27.66 -29.52
N GLY A 325 22.91 -26.94 -30.64
CA GLY A 325 22.67 -27.49 -31.99
C GLY A 325 21.21 -27.50 -32.44
N SER A 326 20.32 -26.76 -31.77
CA SER A 326 18.89 -26.68 -32.11
C SER A 326 18.52 -25.52 -33.04
N ALA A 327 19.49 -24.74 -33.51
CA ALA A 327 19.27 -23.61 -34.44
C ALA A 327 20.38 -23.49 -35.49
N LEU A 328 20.08 -22.81 -36.61
CA LEU A 328 21.01 -22.57 -37.72
C LEU A 328 22.19 -21.68 -37.27
N PRO A 329 23.42 -21.92 -37.79
CA PRO A 329 24.59 -21.09 -37.50
C PRO A 329 24.40 -19.64 -37.96
N THR A 330 24.96 -18.68 -37.22
CA THR A 330 25.05 -17.28 -37.64
C THR A 330 26.34 -17.05 -38.43
N ASN A 331 26.26 -16.22 -39.49
CA ASN A 331 27.43 -15.84 -40.28
C ASN A 331 28.40 -14.90 -39.53
N ASN A 332 27.92 -14.21 -38.48
CA ASN A 332 28.76 -13.32 -37.69
C ASN A 332 28.24 -13.26 -36.23
N PRO A 333 28.67 -14.18 -35.35
CA PRO A 333 28.26 -14.16 -33.95
C PRO A 333 28.87 -12.96 -33.23
N SER A 334 28.13 -12.41 -32.26
CA SER A 334 28.64 -11.29 -31.46
C SER A 334 29.86 -11.71 -30.61
N GLN A 335 30.62 -10.70 -30.16
CA GLN A 335 31.78 -10.95 -29.31
C GLN A 335 31.38 -11.62 -27.98
N ILE A 336 30.24 -11.22 -27.40
CA ILE A 336 29.69 -11.83 -26.19
C ILE A 336 29.26 -13.28 -26.44
N GLU A 337 28.56 -13.58 -27.54
CA GLU A 337 28.18 -14.95 -27.89
C GLU A 337 29.42 -15.84 -28.04
N THR A 338 30.46 -15.35 -28.71
CA THR A 338 31.69 -16.11 -28.93
C THR A 338 32.40 -16.45 -27.62
N GLN A 339 32.49 -15.48 -26.70
CA GLN A 339 33.08 -15.67 -25.38
C GLN A 339 32.26 -16.65 -24.52
N VAL A 340 30.93 -16.49 -24.49
CA VAL A 340 30.04 -17.37 -23.72
C VAL A 340 30.07 -18.80 -24.24
N ARG A 341 30.10 -19.00 -25.57
CA ARG A 341 30.21 -20.35 -26.16
C ARG A 341 31.53 -21.04 -25.80
N ALA A 342 32.64 -20.30 -25.75
CA ALA A 342 33.94 -20.85 -25.34
C ALA A 342 33.92 -21.29 -23.86
N GLU A 343 33.43 -20.44 -22.96
CA GLU A 343 33.30 -20.74 -21.53
C GLU A 343 32.30 -21.88 -21.26
N ALA A 344 31.16 -21.88 -21.94
CA ALA A 344 30.18 -22.96 -21.87
C ALA A 344 30.75 -24.30 -22.37
N SER A 345 31.62 -24.27 -23.39
CA SER A 345 32.31 -25.47 -23.87
C SER A 345 33.33 -25.99 -22.86
N LYS A 346 34.11 -25.10 -22.23
CA LYS A 346 35.06 -25.48 -21.15
C LYS A 346 34.34 -26.10 -19.96
N ALA A 347 33.16 -25.59 -19.62
CA ALA A 347 32.33 -26.09 -18.53
C ALA A 347 31.50 -27.33 -18.89
N GLY A 348 31.64 -27.90 -20.11
CA GLY A 348 30.99 -29.15 -20.49
C GLY A 348 29.46 -29.06 -20.57
N LEU A 349 28.89 -27.89 -20.86
CA LEU A 349 27.44 -27.68 -20.81
C LEU A 349 26.67 -28.52 -21.85
N LYS A 350 27.29 -28.90 -22.97
CA LYS A 350 26.64 -29.70 -24.02
C LYS A 350 26.23 -31.11 -23.57
N SER A 351 26.97 -31.70 -22.63
CA SER A 351 26.72 -33.04 -22.09
C SER A 351 25.99 -33.01 -20.74
N SER A 352 25.62 -31.82 -20.27
CA SER A 352 24.95 -31.63 -18.98
C SER A 352 23.43 -31.78 -19.10
N LYS A 353 22.74 -32.03 -17.98
CA LYS A 353 21.26 -32.05 -17.94
C LYS A 353 20.69 -30.69 -18.41
N PRO A 354 19.61 -30.67 -19.21
CA PRO A 354 19.09 -29.43 -19.82
C PRO A 354 18.81 -28.29 -18.84
N GLU A 355 18.19 -28.58 -17.69
CA GLU A 355 17.88 -27.60 -16.64
C GLU A 355 19.14 -26.95 -16.06
N PHE A 356 20.16 -27.77 -15.76
CA PHE A 356 21.44 -27.29 -15.23
C PHE A 356 22.22 -26.52 -16.30
N ALA A 357 22.21 -26.99 -17.54
CA ALA A 357 22.88 -26.33 -18.66
C ALA A 357 22.31 -24.94 -18.93
N MET A 358 20.98 -24.78 -18.86
CA MET A 358 20.31 -23.49 -19.07
C MET A 358 20.62 -22.50 -17.95
N SER A 359 20.55 -22.94 -16.68
CA SER A 359 20.89 -22.10 -15.53
C SER A 359 22.37 -21.64 -15.55
N ARG A 360 23.29 -22.57 -15.86
CA ARG A 360 24.71 -22.25 -15.99
C ARG A 360 24.99 -21.36 -17.20
N TRP A 361 24.32 -21.56 -18.34
CA TRP A 361 24.43 -20.69 -19.51
C TRP A 361 24.06 -19.24 -19.17
N ASN A 362 22.93 -19.04 -18.48
CA ASN A 362 22.48 -17.71 -18.07
C ASN A 362 23.47 -17.03 -17.12
N SER A 363 24.09 -17.80 -16.23
CA SER A 363 25.13 -17.30 -15.33
C SER A 363 26.39 -16.86 -16.09
N ILE A 364 26.89 -17.71 -17.00
CA ILE A 364 28.07 -17.38 -17.83
C ILE A 364 27.80 -16.15 -18.70
N TRP A 365 26.60 -16.04 -19.28
CA TRP A 365 26.22 -14.87 -20.09
C TRP A 365 26.26 -13.58 -19.27
N LYS A 366 25.73 -13.61 -18.04
CA LYS A 366 25.74 -12.46 -17.12
C LYS A 366 27.17 -12.05 -16.75
N ASP A 367 28.02 -13.02 -16.40
CA ASP A 367 29.42 -12.76 -16.02
C ASP A 367 30.21 -12.15 -17.18
N VAL A 368 30.04 -12.66 -18.40
CA VAL A 368 30.73 -12.14 -19.59
C VAL A 368 30.21 -10.74 -19.96
N ALA A 369 28.89 -10.51 -19.87
CA ALA A 369 28.31 -9.18 -20.11
C ALA A 369 28.86 -8.13 -19.13
N GLN A 370 28.98 -8.49 -17.85
CA GLN A 370 29.52 -7.60 -16.81
C GLN A 370 31.01 -7.28 -17.05
N ARG A 371 31.82 -8.26 -17.47
CA ARG A 371 33.23 -8.01 -17.82
C ARG A 371 33.39 -7.08 -19.01
N GLN A 372 32.50 -7.16 -20.00
CA GLN A 372 32.53 -6.23 -21.15
C GLN A 372 32.13 -4.80 -20.78
N GLN A 373 31.24 -4.61 -19.80
CA GLN A 373 30.87 -3.28 -19.33
C GLN A 373 31.94 -2.67 -18.40
N GLY A 374 32.55 -3.48 -17.53
CA GLY A 374 33.62 -3.02 -16.62
C GLY A 374 34.94 -2.68 -17.31
N GLY A 375 35.20 -3.20 -18.51
CA GLY A 375 36.41 -2.92 -19.29
C GLY A 375 36.40 -1.60 -20.09
N LYS A 376 35.28 -0.85 -20.09
CA LYS A 376 35.19 0.47 -20.75
C LYS A 376 35.45 1.66 -19.83
N ALA A 377 35.73 1.43 -18.55
CA ALA A 377 35.95 2.46 -17.53
C ALA A 377 37.42 2.55 -17.04
N ALA A 378 38.38 1.99 -17.80
CA ALA A 378 39.81 2.05 -17.49
C ALA A 378 40.58 2.77 -18.59
#